data_AF-A0A5J5GHT4-F1
#
_entry.id   AF-A0A5J5GHT4-F1
#
_cell.length_a   1.000
_cell.length_b   1.000
_cell.length_c   1.000
_cell.angle_alpha   90.00
_cell.angle_beta   90.00
_cell.angle_gamma   90.00
#
_symmetry.space_group_name_H-M   'P 1'
#
loop_
_entity.id
_entity.type
_entity.pdbx_description
1 polymer ?
#
loop_
_entity_poly.entity_id
_entity_poly.type
_entity_poly.pdbx_seq_one_letter_code
_entity_poly.pdbx_strand_id
1 'polypeptide(L)'
;MIDIISDTAKLDTVAHQISEAVPVAKIPGADKIDRLYVLQCSYDSAGKVAHTDSYMYAVAEDQSAYIKPFKLTSGYSVDLFDSEAKSALWHKIGTEGWKAVKPLL
;
A
#
# COMPACT_ATOMS: atom_id res chain seq x y z
N MET A 1 3.02 12.32 7.83
CA MET A 1 2.03 12.01 8.89
C MET A 1 1.71 10.53 8.77
N ILE A 2 2.05 9.75 9.79
CA ILE A 2 1.72 8.33 9.87
C ILE A 2 0.33 8.25 10.50
N ASP A 3 -0.63 7.64 9.80
CA ASP A 3 -1.96 7.37 10.35
C ASP A 3 -2.02 5.90 10.80
N ILE A 4 -2.62 5.64 11.96
CA ILE A 4 -2.71 4.32 12.57
C ILE A 4 -4.18 4.01 12.82
N ILE A 5 -4.69 2.99 12.12
CA ILE A 5 -6.05 2.49 12.30
C ILE A 5 -5.99 1.23 13.17
N SER A 6 -6.65 1.25 14.32
CA SER A 6 -6.74 0.11 15.25
C SER A 6 -8.16 -0.45 15.41
N ASP A 7 -9.12 0.07 14.65
CA ASP A 7 -10.51 -0.40 14.63
C ASP A 7 -10.59 -1.79 13.97
N THR A 8 -10.95 -2.81 14.74
CA THR A 8 -10.97 -4.21 14.29
C THR A 8 -11.89 -4.43 13.09
N ALA A 9 -13.08 -3.81 13.04
CA ALA A 9 -14.01 -4.01 11.93
C ALA A 9 -13.49 -3.40 10.62
N LYS A 10 -12.81 -2.25 10.72
CA LYS A 10 -12.12 -1.64 9.58
C LYS A 10 -10.94 -2.50 9.13
N LEU A 11 -10.16 -3.03 10.07
CA LEU A 11 -9.02 -3.89 9.77
C LEU A 11 -9.45 -5.20 9.08
N ASP A 12 -10.52 -5.85 9.53
CA ASP A 12 -11.08 -7.04 8.89
C ASP A 12 -11.55 -6.76 7.46
N THR A 13 -12.19 -5.59 7.26
CA THR A 13 -12.62 -5.15 5.93
C THR A 13 -11.42 -4.95 5.01
N VAL A 14 -10.35 -4.31 5.48
CA VAL A 14 -9.12 -4.10 4.71
C VAL A 14 -8.46 -5.43 4.38
N ALA A 15 -8.29 -6.33 5.35
CA ALA A 15 -7.70 -7.65 5.15
C ALA A 15 -8.49 -8.46 4.10
N HIS A 16 -9.82 -8.45 4.19
CA HIS A 16 -10.69 -9.10 3.23
C HIS A 16 -10.52 -8.52 1.82
N GLN A 17 -10.54 -7.19 1.66
CA GLN A 17 -10.36 -6.54 0.36
C GLN A 17 -8.99 -6.83 -0.27
N ILE A 18 -7.92 -6.93 0.54
CA ILE A 18 -6.59 -7.32 0.05
C ILE A 18 -6.59 -8.78 -0.41
N SER A 19 -7.30 -9.67 0.30
CA SER A 19 -7.41 -11.08 -0.07
C SER A 19 -8.15 -11.31 -1.38
N GLU A 20 -9.17 -10.48 -1.67
CA GLU A 20 -9.96 -10.51 -2.90
C GLU A 20 -9.36 -9.70 -4.06
N ALA A 21 -8.19 -9.08 -3.85
CA ALA A 21 -7.57 -8.19 -4.81
C ALA A 21 -7.29 -8.88 -6.16
N VAL A 22 -7.73 -8.26 -7.24
CA VAL A 22 -7.65 -8.83 -8.60
C VAL A 22 -6.37 -8.40 -9.29
N PRO A 23 -5.54 -9.33 -9.81
CA PRO A 23 -4.33 -8.97 -10.55
C PRO A 23 -4.64 -8.04 -11.74
N VAL A 24 -3.80 -7.04 -11.94
CA VAL A 24 -3.86 -6.18 -13.14
C VAL A 24 -2.59 -6.36 -13.97
N ALA A 25 -2.73 -6.25 -15.29
CA ALA A 25 -1.60 -6.38 -16.22
C ALA A 25 -0.57 -5.25 -16.02
N LYS A 26 -1.06 -4.02 -15.81
CA LYS A 26 -0.24 -2.85 -15.51
C LYS A 26 -1.10 -1.78 -14.84
N ILE A 27 -0.50 -1.04 -13.92
CA ILE A 27 -1.12 0.14 -13.32
C ILE A 27 -0.83 1.40 -14.15
N PRO A 28 -1.55 2.52 -13.91
CA PRO A 28 -1.24 3.80 -14.53
C PRO A 28 0.20 4.25 -14.31
N GLY A 29 0.71 5.15 -15.15
CA GLY A 29 2.04 5.76 -14.97
C GLY A 29 2.13 6.60 -13.70
N ALA A 30 3.35 6.91 -13.24
CA ALA A 30 3.58 7.71 -12.03
C ALA A 30 2.87 9.07 -12.07
N ASP A 31 2.73 9.64 -13.27
CA ASP A 31 2.03 10.90 -13.55
C ASP A 31 0.52 10.84 -13.29
N LYS A 32 -0.05 9.63 -13.20
CA LYS A 32 -1.47 9.38 -12.92
C LYS A 32 -1.76 8.93 -11.50
N ILE A 33 -0.73 8.94 -10.65
CA ILE A 33 -0.83 8.54 -9.26
C ILE A 33 -0.84 9.77 -8.38
N ASP A 34 -1.99 10.04 -7.80
CA ASP A 34 -2.21 11.14 -6.88
C ASP A 34 -1.51 10.84 -5.54
N ARG A 35 -1.80 9.67 -4.97
CA ARG A 35 -1.37 9.29 -3.62
C ARG A 35 -0.73 7.92 -3.60
N LEU A 36 0.31 7.80 -2.77
CA LEU A 36 1.06 6.57 -2.55
C LEU A 36 1.33 6.43 -1.05
N TYR A 37 0.99 5.26 -0.52
CA TYR A 37 1.07 4.94 0.90
C TYR A 37 1.83 3.63 1.10
N VAL A 38 2.49 3.52 2.25
CA VAL A 38 2.95 2.24 2.79
C VAL A 38 1.90 1.78 3.79
N LEU A 39 1.28 0.64 3.54
CA LEU A 39 0.38 -0.02 4.49
C LEU A 39 1.15 -1.11 5.22
N GLN A 40 1.02 -1.14 6.54
CA GLN A 40 1.56 -2.21 7.38
C GLN A 40 0.40 -2.90 8.11
N CYS A 41 0.27 -4.20 7.89
CA CYS A 41 -0.74 -5.04 8.51
C CYS A 41 -0.03 -5.94 9.52
N SER A 42 -0.16 -5.64 10.81
CA SER A 42 0.37 -6.47 11.89
C SER A 42 -0.71 -7.41 12.40
N TYR A 43 -0.38 -8.70 12.45
CA TYR A 43 -1.28 -9.75 12.90
C TYR A 43 -0.83 -10.26 14.26
N ASP A 44 -1.70 -10.11 15.24
CA ASP A 44 -1.42 -10.55 16.61
C ASP A 44 -1.90 -11.99 16.85
N SER A 45 -1.09 -12.76 17.56
CA SER A 45 -1.48 -14.06 18.10
C SER A 45 -1.08 -14.12 19.57
N ALA A 46 -2.05 -14.40 20.45
CA ALA A 46 -1.86 -14.46 21.90
C ALA A 46 -1.17 -13.22 22.50
N GLY A 47 -1.52 -12.02 22.02
CA GLY A 47 -0.99 -10.75 22.55
C GLY A 47 0.42 -10.39 22.12
N LYS A 48 0.97 -11.06 21.10
CA LYS A 48 2.24 -10.71 20.45
C LYS A 48 2.02 -10.59 18.94
N VAL A 49 2.68 -9.61 18.32
CA VAL A 49 2.75 -9.50 16.86
C VAL A 49 3.42 -10.76 16.33
N ALA A 50 2.65 -11.59 15.63
CA ALA A 50 3.12 -12.84 15.04
C ALA A 50 3.87 -12.56 13.74
N HIS A 51 3.36 -11.65 12.91
CA HIS A 51 4.01 -11.17 11.70
C HIS A 51 3.43 -9.81 11.28
N THR A 52 4.19 -9.09 10.46
CA THR A 52 3.74 -7.84 9.82
C THR A 52 3.95 -7.98 8.32
N ASP A 53 2.86 -7.84 7.57
CA ASP A 53 2.93 -7.68 6.12
C ASP A 53 3.00 -6.20 5.77
N SER A 54 3.69 -5.90 4.68
CA SER A 54 3.82 -4.54 4.17
C SER A 54 3.43 -4.49 2.70
N TYR A 55 2.71 -3.44 2.35
CA TYR A 55 2.19 -3.22 1.00
C TYR A 55 2.42 -1.78 0.57
N MET A 56 2.66 -1.59 -0.72
CA MET A 56 2.44 -0.30 -1.36
C MET A 56 0.98 -0.20 -1.75
N TYR A 57 0.37 0.92 -1.42
CA TYR A 57 -1.00 1.26 -1.78
C TYR A 57 -1.03 2.55 -2.58
N ALA A 58 -1.53 2.49 -3.80
CA ALA A 58 -1.55 3.61 -4.72
C ALA A 58 -3.00 3.99 -5.03
N VAL A 59 -3.29 5.29 -5.04
CA VAL A 59 -4.56 5.85 -5.48
C VAL A 59 -4.30 6.76 -6.67
N ALA A 60 -4.92 6.43 -7.79
CA ALA A 60 -4.84 7.19 -9.02
C ALA A 60 -5.72 8.45 -8.97
N GLU A 61 -5.50 9.38 -9.90
CA GLU A 61 -6.28 10.63 -10.02
C GLU A 61 -7.79 10.36 -10.15
N ASP A 62 -8.16 9.27 -10.84
CA ASP A 62 -9.55 8.81 -11.04
C ASP A 62 -10.14 8.08 -9.81
N GLN A 63 -9.42 8.06 -8.68
CA GLN A 63 -9.74 7.34 -7.44
C GLN A 63 -9.68 5.80 -7.56
N SER A 64 -9.17 5.25 -8.67
CA SER A 64 -8.85 3.84 -8.76
C SER A 64 -7.73 3.49 -7.78
N ALA A 65 -7.86 2.35 -7.09
CA ALA A 65 -6.93 1.95 -6.04
C ALA A 65 -6.24 0.63 -6.35
N TYR A 66 -4.94 0.57 -6.02
CA TYR A 66 -4.08 -0.57 -6.31
C TYR A 66 -3.21 -0.91 -5.12
N ILE A 67 -2.90 -2.20 -4.97
CA ILE A 67 -2.03 -2.69 -3.91
C ILE A 67 -0.97 -3.67 -4.45
N LYS A 68 0.21 -3.65 -3.85
CA LYS A 68 1.29 -4.59 -4.17
C LYS A 68 2.10 -4.94 -2.92
N PRO A 69 2.44 -6.22 -2.69
CA PRO A 69 3.35 -6.61 -1.61
C PRO A 69 4.68 -5.86 -1.71
N PHE A 70 5.16 -5.36 -0.59
CA PHE A 70 6.35 -4.52 -0.53
C PHE A 70 7.19 -4.84 0.70
N LYS A 71 8.49 -5.01 0.50
CA LYS A 71 9.42 -5.16 1.62
C LYS A 71 9.99 -3.78 1.94
N LEU A 72 9.57 -3.23 3.08
CA LEU A 72 10.15 -2.01 3.61
C LEU A 72 11.61 -2.28 4.00
N THR A 73 12.55 -1.78 3.21
CA THR A 73 13.98 -1.78 3.57
C THR A 73 14.35 -0.46 4.26
N SER A 74 15.44 -0.47 5.04
CA SER A 74 15.93 0.69 5.80
C SER A 74 16.26 1.94 4.96
N GLY A 75 16.27 1.82 3.63
CA GLY A 75 16.49 2.94 2.70
C GLY A 75 15.25 3.76 2.36
N TYR A 76 14.08 3.45 2.92
CA TYR A 76 12.85 4.20 2.69
C TYR A 76 12.51 5.05 3.94
N SER A 77 12.87 6.33 3.90
CA SER A 77 12.39 7.30 4.91
C SER A 77 10.97 7.71 4.54
N VAL A 78 9.99 7.29 5.35
CA VAL A 78 8.57 7.57 5.13
C VAL A 78 8.16 9.02 5.43
N ASP A 79 9.05 9.80 6.05
CA ASP A 79 8.80 11.18 6.46
C ASP A 79 9.19 12.23 5.40
N LEU A 80 9.87 11.82 4.32
CA LEU A 80 10.42 12.72 3.29
C LEU A 80 9.96 12.27 1.89
N PHE A 81 8.64 12.30 1.65
CA PHE A 81 8.11 12.09 0.30
C PHE A 81 7.78 13.41 -0.38
N ASP A 82 8.80 14.10 -0.90
CA ASP A 82 8.60 15.09 -1.96
C ASP A 82 8.28 14.39 -3.31
N SER A 83 7.99 15.20 -4.35
CA SER A 83 7.65 14.68 -5.68
C SER A 83 8.76 13.85 -6.32
N GLU A 84 10.03 14.14 -6.02
CA GLU A 84 11.19 13.44 -6.57
C GLU A 84 11.37 12.07 -5.90
N ALA A 85 11.22 12.01 -4.58
CA ALA A 85 11.21 10.78 -3.81
C ALA A 85 10.06 9.85 -4.21
N LYS A 86 8.86 10.39 -4.51
CA LYS A 86 7.74 9.61 -5.06
C LYS A 86 8.09 8.96 -6.41
N SER A 87 8.68 9.74 -7.34
CA SER A 87 9.06 9.24 -8.66
C SER A 87 10.16 8.16 -8.57
N ALA A 88 11.17 8.38 -7.73
CA ALA A 88 12.22 7.40 -7.47
C ALA A 88 11.68 6.12 -6.81
N LEU A 89 10.75 6.25 -5.86
CA LEU A 89 10.07 5.13 -5.23
C LEU A 89 9.23 4.34 -6.26
N TRP A 90 8.50 5.05 -7.13
CA TRP A 90 7.72 4.43 -8.20
C TRP A 90 8.59 3.61 -9.15
N HIS A 91 9.72 4.17 -9.59
CA HIS A 91 10.69 3.47 -10.43
C HIS A 91 11.28 2.23 -9.75
N LYS A 92 11.52 2.27 -8.44
CA LYS A 92 12.00 1.11 -7.67
C LYS A 92 10.94 0.03 -7.49
N ILE A 93 9.69 0.41 -7.25
CA ILE A 93 8.59 -0.55 -7.07
C ILE A 93 8.22 -1.22 -8.39
N GLY A 94 8.30 -0.48 -9.50
CA GLY A 94 7.91 -0.95 -10.83
C GLY A 94 6.39 -1.08 -11.00
N THR A 95 5.96 -1.21 -12.25
CA THR A 95 4.53 -1.17 -12.63
C THR A 95 3.84 -2.54 -12.68
N GLU A 96 4.58 -3.61 -12.39
CA GLU A 96 4.11 -5.00 -12.48
C GLU A 96 3.74 -5.59 -11.12
N GLY A 97 2.93 -6.65 -11.10
CA GLY A 97 2.58 -7.40 -9.89
C GLY A 97 1.63 -6.67 -8.92
N TRP A 98 0.95 -5.64 -9.42
CA TRP A 98 -0.08 -4.92 -8.69
C TRP A 98 -1.44 -5.60 -8.84
N LYS A 99 -2.31 -5.36 -7.87
CA LYS A 99 -3.69 -5.83 -7.85
C LYS A 99 -4.63 -4.65 -7.64
N ALA A 100 -5.78 -4.65 -8.33
CA ALA A 100 -6.84 -3.69 -8.10
C ALA A 100 -7.58 -4.03 -6.79
N VAL A 101 -7.90 -2.99 -6.02
CA VAL A 101 -8.66 -3.09 -4.77
C VAL A 101 -9.70 -1.97 -4.71
N LYS A 102 -10.70 -2.13 -3.85
CA LYS A 102 -11.55 -0.99 -3.48
C LYS A 102 -10.72 0.01 -2.67
N PRO A 103 -11.09 1.30 -2.66
CA PRO A 103 -10.46 2.27 -1.76
C PRO A 103 -10.51 1.78 -0.31
N LEU A 104 -9.34 1.68 0.33
CA LEU A 104 -9.18 1.13 1.69
C LEU A 104 -9.31 2.21 2.77
N LEU A 105 -9.24 3.49 2.37
CA LEU A 105 -9.22 4.70 3.20
C LEU A 105 -10.19 5.74 2.67
#